data_AF-A0A1B9DAQ9-F1
#
_entry.id   AF-A0A1B9DAQ9-F1
#
_cell.length_a   1.000
_cell.length_b   1.000
_cell.length_c   1.000
_cell.angle_alpha   90.00
_cell.angle_beta   90.00
_cell.angle_gamma   90.00
#
_symmetry.space_group_name_H-M   'P 1'
#
loop_
_entity.id
_entity.type
_entity.pdbx_description
1 polymer ?
#
loop_
_entity_poly.entity_id
_entity_poly.type
_entity_poly.pdbx_seq_one_letter_code
_entity_poly.pdbx_strand_id
1 'polypeptide(L)'
;MARTRMVRRWRRNMEVRDDTEYVNTLATLSEGSVRRNFNPYTDIDWESPEFAVTENDPRWILPTTDPLGRHPWYLAQSDERKIKIGMWRQANVAKVGLHFESILIRGLMNYTFWVPNGSPEYRYCLHESVEECNHTMMFQEMVNRVGADVPGMPRLLKWLSPLVPLVAGPLPVAFFIGVLAGEEPIDHTQKNVLREGKSLHPIMERVMAIHVAEEARHISFAHEFLRRRVPQLTKRQRFWTALYLPLTMKLLCRAIVVPPKAFWQEFDIPREVRKELFFRSPESRKWLSDMFGDVRMLAHDTGLMETRSARLMWRLCKIDGKPSRYRSEPQRQHLAAVPAA
;
A
#
# COMPACT_ATOMS: atom_id res chain seq x y z
N MET A 1 -17.86 -37.06 11.15
CA MET A 1 -16.87 -37.15 10.05
C MET A 1 -15.46 -37.03 10.59
N ALA A 2 -14.61 -38.03 10.36
CA ALA A 2 -13.22 -38.03 10.81
C ALA A 2 -12.38 -37.00 10.02
N ARG A 3 -12.27 -35.77 10.52
CA ARG A 3 -11.36 -34.77 9.96
C ARG A 3 -9.93 -35.31 10.01
N THR A 4 -9.26 -35.38 8.86
CA THR A 4 -7.85 -35.80 8.75
C THR A 4 -6.97 -34.99 9.71
N ARG A 5 -5.86 -35.57 10.18
CA ARG A 5 -4.91 -34.92 11.11
C ARG A 5 -4.45 -33.54 10.61
N MET A 6 -4.33 -33.40 9.29
CA MET A 6 -4.01 -32.15 8.61
C MET A 6 -5.10 -31.08 8.79
N VAL A 7 -6.37 -31.42 8.55
CA VAL A 7 -7.51 -30.49 8.73
C VAL A 7 -7.66 -30.08 10.20
N ARG A 8 -7.42 -30.98 11.15
CA ARG A 8 -7.45 -30.65 12.58
C ARG A 8 -6.33 -29.67 12.97
N ARG A 9 -5.10 -29.92 12.51
CA ARG A 9 -3.97 -29.01 12.74
C ARG A 9 -4.21 -27.64 12.12
N TRP A 10 -4.71 -27.62 10.89
CA TRP A 10 -5.01 -26.40 10.17
C TRP A 10 -6.10 -25.57 10.87
N ARG A 11 -7.23 -26.19 11.27
CA ARG A 11 -8.27 -25.51 12.06
C ARG A 11 -7.76 -24.99 13.40
N ARG A 12 -6.92 -25.74 14.11
CA ARG A 12 -6.35 -25.28 15.38
C ARG A 12 -5.49 -24.03 15.20
N ASN A 13 -4.75 -23.92 14.10
CA ASN A 13 -3.94 -22.73 13.80
C ASN A 13 -4.79 -21.50 13.40
N MET A 14 -6.07 -21.71 13.11
CA MET A 14 -7.03 -20.68 12.70
C MET A 14 -8.02 -20.37 13.82
N GLU A 15 -7.95 -21.09 14.94
CA GLU A 15 -8.67 -20.76 16.15
C GLU A 15 -7.88 -19.67 16.87
N VAL A 16 -8.58 -18.59 17.20
CA VAL A 16 -7.95 -17.37 17.72
C VAL A 16 -8.56 -16.87 19.02
N ARG A 17 -9.68 -17.46 19.45
CA ARG A 17 -10.51 -16.99 20.57
C ARG A 17 -9.88 -17.22 21.94
N ASP A 18 -8.80 -17.98 22.03
CA ASP A 18 -8.03 -18.19 23.25
C ASP A 18 -7.16 -16.98 23.63
N ASP A 19 -6.86 -16.11 22.67
CA ASP A 19 -6.08 -14.89 22.86
C ASP A 19 -7.02 -13.70 23.01
N THR A 20 -7.32 -13.35 24.27
CA THR A 20 -8.29 -12.31 24.61
C THR A 20 -7.85 -10.93 24.14
N GLU A 21 -6.56 -10.62 24.18
CA GLU A 21 -6.01 -9.33 23.74
C GLU A 21 -6.18 -9.16 22.23
N TYR A 22 -5.80 -10.17 21.45
CA TYR A 22 -5.99 -10.15 20.00
C TYR A 22 -7.48 -10.04 19.62
N VAL A 23 -8.36 -10.80 20.27
CA VAL A 23 -9.81 -10.74 20.04
C VAL A 23 -10.35 -9.34 20.30
N ASN A 24 -9.96 -8.70 21.41
CA ASN A 24 -10.40 -7.35 21.76
C ASN A 24 -9.90 -6.30 20.75
N THR A 25 -8.68 -6.46 20.26
CA THR A 25 -8.14 -5.60 19.20
C THR A 25 -8.96 -5.74 17.92
N LEU A 26 -9.26 -6.95 17.47
CA LEU A 26 -10.08 -7.20 16.28
C LEU A 26 -11.52 -6.71 16.45
N ALA A 27 -12.08 -6.81 17.65
CA ALA A 27 -13.39 -6.25 17.97
C ALA A 27 -13.38 -4.72 17.85
N THR A 28 -12.35 -4.06 18.38
CA THR A 28 -12.17 -2.60 18.27
C THR A 28 -12.03 -2.17 16.82
N LEU A 29 -11.22 -2.88 16.03
CA LEU A 29 -11.06 -2.59 14.59
C LEU A 29 -12.38 -2.77 13.83
N SER A 30 -13.12 -3.86 14.11
CA SER A 30 -14.42 -4.13 13.49
C SER A 30 -15.48 -3.08 13.87
N GLU A 31 -15.52 -2.65 15.13
CA GLU A 31 -16.36 -1.53 15.57
C GLU A 31 -15.96 -0.22 14.88
N GLY A 32 -14.67 -0.02 14.65
CA GLY A 32 -14.12 1.08 13.86
C GLY A 32 -14.69 1.10 12.45
N SER A 33 -14.66 -0.02 11.72
CA SER A 33 -15.25 -0.14 10.39
C SER A 33 -16.77 0.08 10.40
N VAL A 34 -17.49 -0.35 11.45
CA VAL A 34 -18.93 -0.04 11.56
C VAL A 34 -19.19 1.45 11.78
N ARG A 35 -18.45 2.10 12.68
CA ARG A 35 -18.70 3.51 13.06
C ARG A 35 -18.14 4.52 12.06
N ARG A 36 -17.08 4.17 11.35
CA ARG A 36 -16.32 5.05 10.44
C ARG A 36 -16.11 4.36 9.09
N ASN A 37 -17.21 4.02 8.44
CA ASN A 37 -17.23 3.57 7.04
C ASN A 37 -17.53 4.75 6.11
N PHE A 38 -17.05 4.64 4.88
CA PHE A 38 -17.39 5.57 3.81
C PHE A 38 -17.99 4.82 2.62
N ASN A 39 -19.08 5.36 2.07
CA ASN A 39 -19.64 4.94 0.80
C ASN A 39 -19.23 5.96 -0.29
N PRO A 40 -18.60 5.48 -1.38
CA PRO A 40 -17.98 6.37 -2.35
C PRO A 40 -18.97 7.23 -3.11
N TYR A 41 -20.26 6.84 -3.21
CA TYR A 41 -21.26 7.58 -3.98
C TYR A 41 -22.24 8.39 -3.13
N THR A 42 -22.20 8.25 -1.81
CA THR A 42 -23.02 9.08 -0.90
C THR A 42 -22.19 10.08 -0.10
N ASP A 43 -20.92 9.77 0.20
CA ASP A 43 -20.05 10.62 1.02
C ASP A 43 -19.12 11.52 0.20
N ILE A 44 -19.15 11.39 -1.13
CA ILE A 44 -18.41 12.22 -2.07
C ILE A 44 -19.42 12.86 -3.01
N ASP A 45 -19.46 14.20 -2.99
CA ASP A 45 -20.24 14.99 -3.95
C ASP A 45 -19.48 15.07 -5.28
N TRP A 46 -19.58 14.00 -6.05
CA TRP A 46 -18.91 13.85 -7.33
C TRP A 46 -19.35 14.85 -8.40
N GLU A 47 -20.53 15.46 -8.24
CA GLU A 47 -21.10 16.45 -9.15
C GLU A 47 -20.78 17.89 -8.73
N SER A 48 -20.04 18.08 -7.62
CA SER A 48 -19.56 19.38 -7.19
C SER A 48 -18.77 20.07 -8.32
N PRO A 49 -19.04 21.35 -8.63
CA PRO A 49 -18.27 22.10 -9.61
C PRO A 49 -16.76 22.15 -9.31
N GLU A 50 -16.37 22.02 -8.04
CA GLU A 50 -14.96 22.00 -7.62
C GLU A 50 -14.21 20.76 -8.14
N PHE A 51 -14.96 19.70 -8.46
CA PHE A 51 -14.46 18.42 -8.96
C PHE A 51 -14.41 18.38 -10.49
N ALA A 52 -14.88 19.42 -11.18
CA ALA A 52 -14.81 19.50 -12.63
C ALA A 52 -13.35 19.40 -13.11
N VAL A 53 -13.04 18.34 -13.87
CA VAL A 53 -11.72 18.14 -14.45
C VAL A 53 -11.64 18.94 -15.75
N THR A 54 -10.70 19.87 -15.81
CA THR A 54 -10.41 20.65 -17.03
C THR A 54 -8.94 20.53 -17.42
N GLU A 55 -8.66 20.61 -18.72
CA GLU A 55 -7.31 20.35 -19.26
C GLU A 55 -6.24 21.36 -18.79
N ASN A 56 -6.65 22.54 -18.33
CA ASN A 56 -5.76 23.64 -17.94
C ASN A 56 -5.76 23.91 -16.43
N ASP A 57 -6.25 22.97 -15.63
CA ASP A 57 -6.30 23.16 -14.18
C ASP A 57 -4.91 22.95 -13.53
N PRO A 58 -4.29 24.01 -12.97
CA PRO A 58 -2.96 23.92 -12.36
C PRO A 58 -2.92 23.04 -11.11
N ARG A 59 -4.07 22.68 -10.52
CA ARG A 59 -4.16 21.78 -9.36
C ARG A 59 -3.70 20.35 -9.67
N TRP A 60 -3.51 20.02 -10.94
CA TRP A 60 -2.91 18.75 -11.38
C TRP A 60 -1.38 18.78 -11.44
N ILE A 61 -0.74 19.94 -11.32
CA ILE A 61 0.73 20.02 -11.29
C ILE A 61 1.23 19.23 -10.08
N LEU A 62 2.11 18.25 -10.33
CA LEU A 62 2.64 17.38 -9.31
C LEU A 62 3.32 18.16 -8.16
N PRO A 63 3.01 17.81 -6.90
CA PRO A 63 3.61 18.46 -5.74
C PRO A 63 5.07 18.03 -5.56
N THR A 64 5.81 18.69 -4.65
CA THR A 64 7.25 18.42 -4.47
C THR A 64 7.54 17.14 -3.68
N THR A 65 6.54 16.62 -2.96
CA THR A 65 6.55 15.27 -2.39
C THR A 65 6.60 14.18 -3.46
N ASP A 66 6.12 14.45 -4.67
CA ASP A 66 6.29 13.54 -5.79
C ASP A 66 7.73 13.58 -6.32
N PRO A 67 8.43 12.43 -6.45
CA PRO A 67 9.78 12.41 -6.98
C PRO A 67 9.94 13.13 -8.33
N LEU A 68 8.96 12.99 -9.23
CA LEU A 68 8.97 13.67 -10.53
C LEU A 68 8.67 15.16 -10.37
N GLY A 69 7.73 15.53 -9.50
CA GLY A 69 7.30 16.91 -9.28
C GLY A 69 8.42 17.87 -8.84
N ARG A 70 9.44 17.35 -8.17
CA ARG A 70 10.64 18.11 -7.75
C ARG A 70 11.83 18.04 -8.71
N HIS A 71 11.75 17.25 -9.78
CA HIS A 71 12.89 17.01 -10.65
C HIS A 71 13.15 18.18 -11.60
N PRO A 72 14.41 18.63 -11.81
CA PRO A 72 14.72 19.77 -12.69
C PRO A 72 14.13 19.64 -14.10
N TRP A 73 14.20 18.44 -14.69
CA TRP A 73 13.58 18.16 -15.99
C TRP A 73 12.08 18.46 -16.01
N TYR A 74 11.33 18.09 -14.96
CA TYR A 74 9.88 18.33 -14.88
C TYR A 74 9.58 19.81 -14.65
N LEU A 75 10.35 20.47 -13.76
CA LEU A 75 10.19 21.90 -13.46
C LEU A 75 10.43 22.78 -14.70
N ALA A 76 11.32 22.37 -15.60
CA ALA A 76 11.60 23.06 -16.86
C ALA A 76 10.52 22.88 -17.95
N GLN A 77 9.51 22.01 -17.75
CA GLN A 77 8.41 21.84 -18.71
C GLN A 77 7.41 23.02 -18.63
N SER A 78 6.63 23.22 -19.70
CA SER A 78 5.48 24.13 -19.66
C SER A 78 4.41 23.64 -18.67
N ASP A 79 3.61 24.57 -18.15
CA ASP A 79 2.56 24.22 -17.20
C ASP A 79 1.49 23.31 -17.82
N GLU A 80 1.14 23.51 -19.09
CA GLU A 80 0.26 22.59 -19.84
C GLU A 80 0.79 21.15 -19.83
N ARG A 81 2.11 20.98 -20.06
CA ARG A 81 2.74 19.65 -20.04
C ARG A 81 2.80 19.07 -18.63
N LYS A 82 3.06 19.89 -17.62
CA LYS A 82 3.04 19.48 -16.21
C LYS A 82 1.65 18.99 -15.80
N ILE A 83 0.59 19.70 -16.19
CA ILE A 83 -0.81 19.33 -15.94
C ILE A 83 -1.13 17.98 -16.59
N LYS A 84 -0.82 17.80 -17.89
CA LYS A 84 -1.04 16.53 -18.61
C LYS A 84 -0.30 15.36 -17.96
N ILE A 85 0.97 15.56 -17.59
CA ILE A 85 1.76 14.56 -16.85
C ILE A 85 1.11 14.24 -15.50
N GLY A 86 0.66 15.26 -14.77
CA GLY A 86 0.02 15.14 -13.48
C GLY A 86 -1.28 14.35 -13.51
N MET A 87 -2.21 14.74 -14.40
CA MET A 87 -3.47 14.03 -14.62
C MET A 87 -3.23 12.54 -14.92
N TRP A 88 -2.37 12.25 -15.89
CA TRP A 88 -2.06 10.87 -16.27
C TRP A 88 -1.43 10.09 -15.11
N ARG A 89 -0.45 10.69 -14.41
CA ARG A 89 0.24 10.03 -13.30
C ARG A 89 -0.72 9.69 -12.17
N GLN A 90 -1.59 10.61 -11.79
CA GLN A 90 -2.54 10.39 -10.70
C GLN A 90 -3.63 9.40 -11.08
N ALA A 91 -4.16 9.47 -12.30
CA ALA A 91 -5.08 8.45 -12.81
C ALA A 91 -4.42 7.06 -12.80
N ASN A 92 -3.16 6.95 -13.23
CA ASN A 92 -2.47 5.66 -13.23
C ASN A 92 -2.19 5.15 -11.81
N VAL A 93 -1.87 6.03 -10.85
CA VAL A 93 -1.71 5.64 -9.43
C VAL A 93 -3.03 5.10 -8.87
N ALA A 94 -4.15 5.79 -9.09
CA ALA A 94 -5.48 5.29 -8.71
C ALA A 94 -5.79 3.95 -9.39
N LYS A 95 -5.46 3.80 -10.68
CA LYS A 95 -5.60 2.54 -11.43
C LYS A 95 -4.70 1.43 -10.88
N VAL A 96 -3.54 1.73 -10.31
CA VAL A 96 -2.70 0.74 -9.64
C VAL A 96 -3.36 0.32 -8.32
N GLY A 97 -3.82 1.27 -7.50
CA GLY A 97 -4.52 1.01 -6.25
C GLY A 97 -5.72 0.09 -6.44
N LEU A 98 -6.63 0.41 -7.37
CA LEU A 98 -7.81 -0.43 -7.60
C LEU A 98 -7.48 -1.86 -8.07
N HIS A 99 -6.38 -2.06 -8.82
CA HIS A 99 -5.94 -3.42 -9.17
C HIS A 99 -5.35 -4.15 -7.97
N PHE A 100 -4.68 -3.44 -7.06
CA PHE A 100 -4.16 -4.00 -5.82
C PHE A 100 -5.31 -4.45 -4.92
N GLU A 101 -6.29 -3.59 -4.68
CA GLU A 101 -7.46 -3.95 -3.85
C GLU A 101 -8.22 -5.13 -4.42
N SER A 102 -8.38 -5.21 -5.74
CA SER A 102 -8.99 -6.38 -6.39
C SER A 102 -8.22 -7.69 -6.11
N ILE A 103 -6.89 -7.65 -5.99
CA ILE A 103 -6.09 -8.82 -5.58
C ILE A 103 -6.30 -9.11 -4.09
N LEU A 104 -6.29 -8.06 -3.25
CA LEU A 104 -6.44 -8.14 -1.82
C LEU A 104 -7.79 -8.78 -1.44
N ILE A 105 -8.91 -8.23 -1.95
CA ILE A 105 -10.28 -8.74 -1.72
C ILE A 105 -10.36 -10.24 -2.05
N ARG A 106 -9.84 -10.65 -3.22
CA ARG A 106 -9.85 -12.08 -3.60
C ARG A 106 -9.04 -12.95 -2.63
N GLY A 107 -7.92 -12.43 -2.12
CA GLY A 107 -7.10 -13.09 -1.11
C GLY A 107 -7.81 -13.20 0.24
N LEU A 108 -8.43 -12.13 0.72
CA LEU A 108 -9.23 -12.14 1.95
C LEU A 108 -10.43 -13.09 1.84
N MET A 109 -11.13 -13.10 0.71
CA MET A 109 -12.23 -14.05 0.47
C MET A 109 -11.74 -15.50 0.49
N ASN A 110 -10.57 -15.77 -0.09
CA ASN A 110 -9.97 -17.10 0.01
C ASN A 110 -9.59 -17.43 1.46
N TYR A 111 -8.95 -16.52 2.19
CA TYR A 111 -8.56 -16.74 3.59
C TYR A 111 -9.77 -17.01 4.50
N THR A 112 -10.79 -16.16 4.43
CA THR A 112 -12.02 -16.24 5.23
C THR A 112 -12.88 -17.46 4.89
N PHE A 113 -12.70 -18.08 3.73
CA PHE A 113 -13.37 -19.34 3.41
C PHE A 113 -13.08 -20.45 4.42
N TRP A 114 -11.92 -20.38 5.08
CA TRP A 114 -11.44 -21.48 5.89
C TRP A 114 -11.52 -21.24 7.41
N VAL A 115 -11.61 -19.99 7.87
CA VAL A 115 -11.66 -19.67 9.32
C VAL A 115 -12.88 -20.33 10.01
N PRO A 116 -12.80 -20.66 11.32
CA PRO A 116 -13.92 -21.29 12.02
C PRO A 116 -15.10 -20.34 12.25
N ASN A 117 -16.30 -20.90 12.45
CA ASN A 117 -17.50 -20.15 12.83
C ASN A 117 -17.24 -19.33 14.10
N GLY A 118 -17.66 -18.06 14.07
CA GLY A 118 -17.45 -17.13 15.18
C GLY A 118 -16.02 -16.59 15.28
N SER A 119 -15.18 -16.80 14.26
CA SER A 119 -13.85 -16.17 14.22
C SER A 119 -13.97 -14.65 14.11
N PRO A 120 -13.31 -13.87 14.98
CA PRO A 120 -13.25 -12.42 14.83
C PRO A 120 -12.49 -11.99 13.56
N GLU A 121 -11.57 -12.84 13.06
CA GLU A 121 -10.85 -12.59 11.82
C GLU A 121 -11.80 -12.64 10.61
N TYR A 122 -12.80 -13.53 10.64
CA TYR A 122 -13.82 -13.57 9.58
C TYR A 122 -14.51 -12.22 9.47
N ARG A 123 -15.03 -11.72 10.59
CA ARG A 123 -15.76 -10.47 10.65
C ARG A 123 -14.91 -9.31 10.17
N TYR A 124 -13.69 -9.20 10.70
CA TYR A 124 -12.83 -8.08 10.34
C TYR A 124 -12.38 -8.13 8.88
N CYS A 125 -11.94 -9.28 8.37
CA CYS A 125 -11.57 -9.43 6.95
C CYS A 125 -12.75 -9.12 6.00
N LEU A 126 -14.00 -9.39 6.40
CA LEU A 126 -15.16 -8.98 5.61
C LEU A 126 -15.42 -7.47 5.65
N HIS A 127 -15.20 -6.82 6.80
CA HIS A 127 -15.26 -5.36 6.87
C HIS A 127 -14.23 -4.74 5.94
N GLU A 128 -12.96 -5.16 6.04
CA GLU A 128 -11.88 -4.74 5.17
C GLU A 128 -12.24 -4.98 3.70
N SER A 129 -12.78 -6.15 3.35
CA SER A 129 -13.18 -6.43 1.96
C SER A 129 -14.30 -5.52 1.43
N VAL A 130 -15.21 -5.07 2.29
CA VAL A 130 -16.27 -4.10 1.91
C VAL A 130 -15.67 -2.70 1.72
N GLU A 131 -14.80 -2.29 2.63
CA GLU A 131 -14.05 -1.01 2.55
C GLU A 131 -13.19 -0.99 1.27
N GLU A 132 -12.51 -2.09 0.94
CA GLU A 132 -11.77 -2.21 -0.32
C GLU A 132 -12.65 -2.19 -1.57
N CYS A 133 -13.86 -2.76 -1.52
CA CYS A 133 -14.81 -2.62 -2.62
C CYS A 133 -15.15 -1.14 -2.84
N ASN A 134 -15.36 -0.39 -1.75
CA ASN A 134 -15.61 1.05 -1.81
C ASN A 134 -14.41 1.81 -2.36
N HIS A 135 -13.18 1.47 -1.95
CA HIS A 135 -11.95 2.03 -2.52
C HIS A 135 -11.85 1.80 -4.03
N THR A 136 -12.12 0.59 -4.52
CA THR A 136 -12.05 0.30 -5.96
C THR A 136 -13.04 1.12 -6.77
N MET A 137 -14.28 1.28 -6.28
CA MET A 137 -15.29 2.11 -6.91
C MET A 137 -14.86 3.58 -6.93
N MET A 138 -14.39 4.10 -5.80
CA MET A 138 -13.88 5.46 -5.67
C MET A 138 -12.72 5.75 -6.62
N PHE A 139 -11.72 4.86 -6.68
CA PHE A 139 -10.57 5.01 -7.58
C PHE A 139 -10.97 4.91 -9.05
N GLN A 140 -11.86 3.97 -9.39
CA GLN A 140 -12.34 3.85 -10.76
C GLN A 140 -13.09 5.11 -11.19
N GLU A 141 -13.88 5.69 -10.29
CA GLU A 141 -14.66 6.88 -10.59
C GLU A 141 -13.78 8.14 -10.75
N MET A 142 -12.74 8.27 -9.92
CA MET A 142 -11.69 9.27 -10.16
C MET A 142 -11.01 9.07 -11.53
N VAL A 143 -10.65 7.84 -11.90
CA VAL A 143 -10.03 7.54 -13.21
C VAL A 143 -10.97 7.92 -14.36
N ASN A 144 -12.26 7.62 -14.23
CA ASN A 144 -13.28 7.98 -15.24
C ASN A 144 -13.35 9.50 -15.44
N ARG A 145 -13.40 10.28 -14.34
CA ARG A 145 -13.46 11.74 -14.40
C ARG A 145 -12.19 12.38 -14.96
N VAL A 146 -11.02 11.83 -14.64
CA VAL A 146 -9.76 12.31 -15.23
C VAL A 146 -9.69 12.01 -16.73
N GLY A 147 -10.33 10.91 -17.17
CA GLY A 147 -10.46 10.57 -18.59
C GLY A 147 -9.17 10.10 -19.27
N ALA A 148 -8.08 9.91 -18.52
CA ALA A 148 -6.81 9.44 -19.06
C ALA A 148 -6.81 7.92 -19.28
N ASP A 149 -6.38 7.47 -20.46
CA ASP A 149 -6.17 6.04 -20.74
C ASP A 149 -4.87 5.57 -20.07
N VAL A 150 -5.03 4.96 -18.88
CA VAL A 150 -3.94 4.54 -18.03
C VAL A 150 -3.91 3.02 -17.86
N PRO A 151 -2.74 2.37 -18.02
CA PRO A 151 -2.65 0.93 -17.93
C PRO A 151 -2.73 0.41 -16.48
N GLY A 152 -2.48 1.22 -15.45
CA GLY A 152 -2.39 0.77 -14.07
C GLY A 152 -1.20 -0.17 -13.82
N MET A 153 -1.42 -1.30 -13.15
CA MET A 153 -0.36 -2.22 -12.75
C MET A 153 0.49 -2.75 -13.92
N PRO A 154 1.78 -3.07 -13.69
CA PRO A 154 2.62 -3.73 -14.68
C PRO A 154 1.98 -5.00 -15.26
N ARG A 155 2.09 -5.18 -16.59
CA ARG A 155 1.44 -6.29 -17.32
C ARG A 155 1.70 -7.68 -16.69
N LEU A 156 2.93 -7.95 -16.28
CA LEU A 156 3.28 -9.23 -15.66
C LEU A 156 2.49 -9.47 -14.36
N LEU A 157 2.34 -8.45 -13.52
CA LEU A 157 1.56 -8.57 -12.29
C LEU A 157 0.08 -8.78 -12.57
N LYS A 158 -0.48 -8.13 -13.59
CA LYS A 158 -1.87 -8.38 -14.01
C LYS A 158 -2.09 -9.85 -14.39
N TRP A 159 -1.18 -10.42 -15.18
CA TRP A 159 -1.25 -11.82 -15.59
C TRP A 159 -1.07 -12.80 -14.42
N LEU A 160 -0.19 -12.48 -13.47
CA LEU A 160 0.00 -13.30 -12.26
C LEU A 160 -1.06 -13.07 -11.19
N SER A 161 -1.86 -12.00 -11.30
CA SER A 161 -2.83 -11.59 -10.29
C SER A 161 -3.84 -12.66 -9.88
N PRO A 162 -4.31 -13.58 -10.76
CA PRO A 162 -5.23 -14.64 -10.32
C PRO A 162 -4.58 -15.67 -9.39
N LEU A 163 -3.24 -15.79 -9.41
CA LEU A 163 -2.50 -16.77 -8.61
C LEU A 163 -2.18 -16.24 -7.20
N VAL A 164 -2.00 -14.92 -7.04
CA VAL A 164 -1.64 -14.31 -5.76
C VAL A 164 -2.65 -14.63 -4.65
N PRO A 165 -3.99 -14.53 -4.86
CA PRO A 165 -4.99 -14.92 -3.87
C PRO A 165 -4.90 -16.37 -3.40
N LEU A 166 -4.33 -17.28 -4.19
CA LEU A 166 -4.20 -18.69 -3.82
C LEU A 166 -3.21 -18.91 -2.68
N VAL A 167 -2.33 -17.94 -2.40
CA VAL A 167 -1.37 -17.98 -1.28
C VAL A 167 -2.08 -17.78 0.07
N ALA A 168 -3.18 -17.03 0.11
CA ALA A 168 -3.85 -16.60 1.33
C ALA A 168 -4.35 -17.76 2.21
N GLY A 169 -4.86 -18.83 1.60
CA GLY A 169 -5.31 -20.02 2.32
C GLY A 169 -4.18 -20.85 2.95
N PRO A 170 -3.23 -21.40 2.16
CA PRO A 170 -2.18 -22.29 2.68
C PRO A 170 -1.05 -21.54 3.40
N LEU A 171 -0.78 -20.27 3.07
CA LEU A 171 0.35 -19.48 3.57
C LEU A 171 -0.10 -18.06 3.97
N PRO A 172 -1.01 -17.91 4.96
CA PRO A 172 -1.59 -16.62 5.30
C PRO A 172 -0.55 -15.60 5.79
N VAL A 173 0.51 -16.04 6.49
CA VAL A 173 1.62 -15.14 6.88
C VAL A 173 2.30 -14.51 5.65
N ALA A 174 2.54 -15.27 4.60
CA ALA A 174 3.13 -14.73 3.37
C ALA A 174 2.15 -13.78 2.66
N PHE A 175 0.86 -14.10 2.68
CA PHE A 175 -0.18 -13.24 2.13
C PHE A 175 -0.27 -11.89 2.85
N PHE A 176 -0.36 -11.86 4.19
CA PHE A 176 -0.43 -10.62 4.96
C PHE A 176 0.87 -9.80 4.92
N ILE A 177 2.02 -10.43 4.69
CA ILE A 177 3.26 -9.71 4.32
C ILE A 177 3.09 -9.02 2.95
N GLY A 178 2.46 -9.68 1.99
CA GLY A 178 2.11 -9.10 0.68
C GLY A 178 1.11 -7.95 0.77
N VAL A 179 0.11 -8.06 1.66
CA VAL A 179 -0.85 -7.00 1.99
C VAL A 179 -0.11 -5.76 2.47
N LEU A 180 0.69 -5.87 3.53
CA LEU A 180 1.51 -4.75 4.03
C LEU A 180 2.44 -4.17 2.97
N ALA A 181 3.01 -5.02 2.10
CA ALA A 181 3.91 -4.57 1.04
C ALA A 181 3.20 -3.74 -0.06
N GLY A 182 1.87 -3.86 -0.18
CA GLY A 182 1.07 -3.01 -1.04
C GLY A 182 0.49 -1.78 -0.34
N GLU A 183 -0.03 -1.93 0.87
CA GLU A 183 -0.69 -0.86 1.61
C GLU A 183 0.31 0.20 2.15
N GLU A 184 1.41 -0.23 2.80
CA GLU A 184 2.34 0.69 3.48
C GLU A 184 2.97 1.74 2.53
N PRO A 185 3.44 1.38 1.31
CA PRO A 185 3.94 2.39 0.37
C PRO A 185 2.87 3.39 -0.10
N ILE A 186 1.62 2.94 -0.26
CA ILE A 186 0.50 3.78 -0.71
C ILE A 186 0.13 4.75 0.41
N ASP A 187 -0.13 4.24 1.62
CA ASP A 187 -0.45 5.02 2.81
C ASP A 187 0.63 6.07 3.10
N HIS A 188 1.91 5.68 3.05
CA HIS A 188 3.03 6.59 3.25
C HIS A 188 3.05 7.73 2.22
N THR A 189 2.82 7.40 0.95
CA THR A 189 2.80 8.40 -0.14
C THR A 189 1.63 9.36 0.03
N GLN A 190 0.42 8.85 0.30
CA GLN A 190 -0.79 9.65 0.46
C GLN A 190 -0.71 10.57 1.68
N LYS A 191 -0.23 10.06 2.84
CA LYS A 191 -0.01 10.89 4.04
C LYS A 191 0.96 12.04 3.78
N ASN A 192 2.04 11.81 3.04
CA ASN A 192 3.00 12.87 2.71
C ASN A 192 2.39 13.93 1.80
N VAL A 193 1.61 13.52 0.80
CA VAL A 193 0.91 14.42 -0.12
C VAL A 193 -0.11 15.29 0.64
N LEU A 194 -0.95 14.67 1.50
CA LEU A 194 -1.94 15.40 2.31
C LEU A 194 -1.28 16.36 3.32
N ARG A 195 -0.10 16.01 3.86
CA ARG A 195 0.66 16.87 4.79
C ARG A 195 1.33 18.07 4.12
N GLU A 196 1.67 17.98 2.83
CA GLU A 196 2.28 19.11 2.10
C GLU A 196 1.34 20.31 2.01
N GLY A 197 0.02 20.10 2.11
CA GLY A 197 -0.98 21.17 2.22
C GLY A 197 -1.06 22.10 1.00
N LYS A 198 -0.44 21.73 -0.13
CA LYS A 198 -0.60 22.43 -1.41
C LYS A 198 -1.99 22.18 -1.98
N SER A 199 -2.48 23.11 -2.80
CA SER A 199 -3.75 23.05 -3.53
C SER A 199 -3.76 21.91 -4.55
N LEU A 200 -3.91 20.67 -4.07
CA LEU A 200 -4.21 19.49 -4.88
C LEU A 200 -5.60 19.64 -5.49
N HIS A 201 -5.86 18.92 -6.57
CA HIS A 201 -7.22 18.86 -7.09
C HIS A 201 -8.16 18.25 -6.02
N PRO A 202 -9.33 18.85 -5.71
CA PRO A 202 -10.19 18.40 -4.60
C PRO A 202 -10.60 16.92 -4.67
N ILE A 203 -10.79 16.36 -5.87
CA ILE A 203 -10.97 14.91 -6.06
C ILE A 203 -9.83 14.11 -5.41
N MET A 204 -8.58 14.47 -5.69
CA MET A 204 -7.40 13.78 -5.15
C MET A 204 -7.38 13.82 -3.64
N GLU A 205 -7.58 15.01 -3.07
CA GLU A 205 -7.56 15.22 -1.63
C GLU A 205 -8.64 14.39 -0.93
N ARG A 206 -9.88 14.45 -1.43
CA ARG A 206 -11.01 13.72 -0.83
C ARG A 206 -10.80 12.20 -0.91
N VAL A 207 -10.41 11.70 -2.08
CA VAL A 207 -10.15 10.28 -2.31
C VAL A 207 -9.01 9.77 -1.41
N MET A 208 -7.90 10.51 -1.32
CA MET A 208 -6.78 10.15 -0.46
C MET A 208 -7.14 10.21 1.03
N ALA A 209 -7.91 11.22 1.46
CA ALA A 209 -8.30 11.39 2.85
C ALA A 209 -9.19 10.25 3.34
N ILE A 210 -10.16 9.83 2.54
CA ILE A 210 -11.02 8.67 2.83
C ILE A 210 -10.17 7.40 2.91
N HIS A 211 -9.39 7.13 1.86
CA HIS A 211 -8.55 5.93 1.78
C HIS A 211 -7.62 5.79 2.99
N VAL A 212 -6.84 6.84 3.31
CA VAL A 212 -5.91 6.83 4.45
C VAL A 212 -6.63 6.60 5.79
N ALA A 213 -7.87 7.07 5.94
CA ALA A 213 -8.63 6.90 7.18
C ALA A 213 -9.07 5.44 7.40
N GLU A 214 -9.40 4.71 6.33
CA GLU A 214 -9.80 3.30 6.37
C GLU A 214 -8.58 2.37 6.41
N GLU A 215 -7.55 2.62 5.58
CA GLU A 215 -6.27 1.88 5.54
C GLU A 215 -5.53 1.86 6.88
N ALA A 216 -5.72 2.91 7.69
CA ALA A 216 -5.21 2.93 9.06
C ALA A 216 -5.80 1.81 9.95
N ARG A 217 -6.87 1.13 9.56
CA ARG A 217 -7.34 -0.08 10.24
C ARG A 217 -6.77 -1.34 9.59
N HIS A 218 -6.78 -1.43 8.26
CA HIS A 218 -6.30 -2.59 7.49
C HIS A 218 -4.85 -2.93 7.83
N ILE A 219 -3.97 -1.93 7.76
CA ILE A 219 -2.56 -2.06 8.14
C ILE A 219 -2.44 -2.49 9.62
N SER A 220 -3.26 -1.95 10.53
CA SER A 220 -3.21 -2.35 11.95
C SER A 220 -3.54 -3.81 12.13
N PHE A 221 -4.58 -4.31 11.46
CA PHE A 221 -4.93 -5.72 11.49
C PHE A 221 -3.81 -6.60 10.94
N ALA A 222 -3.23 -6.25 9.79
CA ALA A 222 -2.14 -7.02 9.21
C ALA A 222 -0.90 -7.07 10.13
N HIS A 223 -0.58 -5.97 10.82
CA HIS A 223 0.48 -5.95 11.85
C HIS A 223 0.14 -6.90 13.01
N GLU A 224 -1.06 -6.80 13.60
CA GLU A 224 -1.46 -7.65 14.72
C GLU A 224 -1.55 -9.13 14.33
N PHE A 225 -2.04 -9.41 13.11
CA PHE A 225 -2.06 -10.73 12.53
C PHE A 225 -0.66 -11.37 12.49
N LEU A 226 0.33 -10.59 12.05
CA LEU A 226 1.72 -11.04 11.95
C LEU A 226 2.39 -11.13 13.33
N ARG A 227 2.14 -10.18 14.24
CA ARG A 227 2.63 -10.24 15.64
C ARG A 227 2.20 -11.51 16.33
N ARG A 228 0.95 -11.94 16.14
CA ARG A 228 0.44 -13.18 16.70
C ARG A 228 1.09 -14.44 16.10
N ARG A 229 1.21 -14.50 14.78
CA ARG A 229 1.53 -15.76 14.07
C ARG A 229 3.01 -15.98 13.77
N VAL A 230 3.78 -14.93 13.54
CA VAL A 230 5.22 -15.05 13.21
C VAL A 230 6.02 -15.72 14.34
N PRO A 231 5.80 -15.41 15.63
CA PRO A 231 6.47 -16.10 16.73
C PRO A 231 6.17 -17.60 16.80
N GLN A 232 5.03 -18.04 16.28
CA GLN A 232 4.61 -19.45 16.28
C GLN A 232 5.23 -20.27 15.13
N LEU A 233 5.93 -19.63 14.19
CA LEU A 233 6.58 -20.30 13.08
C LEU A 233 7.74 -21.18 13.54
N THR A 234 7.92 -22.33 12.88
CA THR A 234 9.13 -23.15 13.07
C THR A 234 10.39 -22.38 12.64
N LYS A 235 11.57 -22.76 13.15
CA LYS A 235 12.85 -22.12 12.80
C LYS A 235 13.08 -22.01 11.28
N ARG A 236 12.73 -23.05 10.52
CA ARG A 236 12.84 -23.06 9.04
C ARG A 236 11.86 -22.09 8.39
N GLN A 237 10.60 -22.09 8.81
CA GLN A 237 9.60 -21.15 8.28
C GLN A 237 9.97 -19.71 8.60
N ARG A 238 10.40 -19.43 9.84
CA ARG A 238 10.85 -18.10 10.26
C ARG A 238 12.05 -17.63 9.45
N PHE A 239 13.04 -18.49 9.20
CA PHE A 239 14.20 -18.15 8.36
C PHE A 239 13.77 -17.71 6.96
N TRP A 240 12.92 -18.48 6.27
CA TRP A 240 12.45 -18.11 4.94
C TRP A 240 11.55 -16.88 4.95
N THR A 241 10.70 -16.73 5.96
CA THR A 241 9.84 -15.53 6.15
C THR A 241 10.69 -14.28 6.33
N ALA A 242 11.79 -14.37 7.08
CA ALA A 242 12.72 -13.27 7.31
C ALA A 242 13.46 -12.81 6.04
N LEU A 243 13.69 -13.71 5.08
CA LEU A 243 14.23 -13.36 3.77
C LEU A 243 13.15 -12.86 2.81
N TYR A 244 11.96 -13.47 2.89
CA TYR A 244 10.81 -13.14 2.04
C TYR A 244 10.27 -11.74 2.29
N LEU A 245 10.22 -11.29 3.55
CA LEU A 245 9.68 -10.00 3.94
C LEU A 245 10.33 -8.82 3.19
N PRO A 246 11.64 -8.54 3.34
CA PRO A 246 12.27 -7.41 2.65
C PRO A 246 12.24 -7.52 1.13
N LEU A 247 12.32 -8.74 0.58
CA LEU A 247 12.23 -8.98 -0.85
C LEU A 247 10.85 -8.57 -1.39
N THR A 248 9.80 -9.01 -0.72
CA THR A 248 8.40 -8.73 -1.09
C THR A 248 8.10 -7.24 -1.00
N MET A 249 8.51 -6.60 0.10
CA MET A 249 8.43 -5.16 0.30
C MET A 249 9.08 -4.39 -0.86
N LYS A 250 10.30 -4.77 -1.25
CA LYS A 250 11.04 -4.11 -2.33
C LYS A 250 10.35 -4.28 -3.69
N LEU A 251 9.89 -5.49 -4.00
CA LEU A 251 9.30 -5.80 -5.31
C LEU A 251 7.94 -5.11 -5.50
N LEU A 252 7.07 -5.18 -4.50
CA LEU A 252 5.72 -4.59 -4.58
C LEU A 252 5.76 -3.06 -4.52
N CYS A 253 6.54 -2.47 -3.61
CA CYS A 253 6.73 -1.03 -3.60
C CYS A 253 7.23 -0.52 -4.96
N ARG A 254 8.23 -1.17 -5.56
CA ARG A 254 8.70 -0.80 -6.91
C ARG A 254 7.59 -0.90 -7.95
N ALA A 255 6.72 -1.90 -7.88
CA ALA A 255 5.61 -2.06 -8.80
C ALA A 255 4.52 -0.98 -8.65
N ILE A 256 4.39 -0.41 -7.44
CA ILE A 256 3.42 0.62 -7.11
C ILE A 256 3.97 2.02 -7.45
N VAL A 257 5.17 2.35 -6.96
CA VAL A 257 5.69 3.73 -7.01
C VAL A 257 6.33 4.10 -8.34
N VAL A 258 6.83 3.12 -9.11
CA VAL A 258 7.52 3.37 -10.39
C VAL A 258 6.50 3.34 -11.53
N PRO A 259 6.30 4.44 -12.27
CA PRO A 259 5.42 4.45 -13.42
C PRO A 259 5.73 3.35 -14.45
N PRO A 260 4.69 2.80 -15.10
CA PRO A 260 4.84 1.77 -16.12
C PRO A 260 5.56 2.32 -17.35
N LYS A 261 6.08 1.44 -18.21
CA LYS A 261 6.81 1.82 -19.43
C LYS A 261 6.02 2.82 -20.30
N ALA A 262 4.71 2.65 -20.40
CA ALA A 262 3.82 3.53 -21.15
C ALA A 262 3.93 5.00 -20.75
N PHE A 263 3.98 5.31 -19.45
CA PHE A 263 4.15 6.68 -18.95
C PHE A 263 5.38 7.39 -19.54
N TRP A 264 6.50 6.69 -19.54
CA TRP A 264 7.78 7.25 -20.01
C TRP A 264 7.79 7.45 -21.53
N GLN A 265 7.01 6.65 -22.26
CA GLN A 265 6.88 6.74 -23.71
C GLN A 265 5.89 7.83 -24.11
N GLU A 266 4.75 7.91 -23.43
CA GLU A 266 3.69 8.89 -23.66
C GLU A 266 4.19 10.33 -23.57
N PHE A 267 5.05 10.61 -22.57
CA PHE A 267 5.55 11.95 -22.30
C PHE A 267 7.01 12.15 -22.72
N ASP A 268 7.57 11.27 -23.57
CA ASP A 268 8.95 11.35 -24.07
C ASP A 268 9.99 11.66 -22.97
N ILE A 269 9.82 11.07 -21.80
CA ILE A 269 10.65 11.38 -20.65
C ILE A 269 11.99 10.65 -20.81
N PRO A 270 13.13 11.36 -20.75
CA PRO A 270 14.44 10.73 -20.94
C PRO A 270 14.70 9.58 -19.96
N ARG A 271 15.34 8.52 -20.47
CA ARG A 271 15.65 7.33 -19.64
C ARG A 271 16.52 7.66 -18.43
N GLU A 272 17.36 8.68 -18.52
CA GLU A 272 18.23 9.09 -17.42
C GLU A 272 17.44 9.75 -16.27
N VAL A 273 16.40 10.54 -16.58
CA VAL A 273 15.45 11.08 -15.57
C VAL A 273 14.82 9.94 -14.77
N ARG A 274 14.33 8.89 -15.46
CA ARG A 274 13.80 7.69 -14.78
C ARG A 274 14.83 7.02 -13.87
N LYS A 275 16.09 6.92 -14.31
CA LYS A 275 17.16 6.30 -13.53
C LYS A 275 17.53 7.13 -12.31
N GLU A 276 17.62 8.44 -12.45
CA GLU A 276 17.90 9.38 -11.38
C GLU A 276 16.81 9.36 -10.30
N LEU A 277 15.54 9.40 -10.73
CA LEU A 277 14.37 9.43 -9.86
C LEU A 277 14.20 8.20 -8.98
N PHE A 278 14.46 7.00 -9.51
CA PHE A 278 14.05 5.76 -8.84
C PHE A 278 15.17 4.77 -8.56
N PHE A 279 16.38 4.96 -9.11
CA PHE A 279 17.43 3.93 -9.05
C PHE A 279 18.82 4.44 -8.66
N ARG A 280 19.20 5.67 -9.01
CA ARG A 280 20.57 6.19 -8.85
C ARG A 280 20.74 7.13 -7.66
N SER A 281 19.84 8.09 -7.45
CA SER A 281 20.05 9.17 -6.46
C SER A 281 20.03 8.67 -5.00
N PRO A 282 20.90 9.18 -4.12
CA PRO A 282 20.82 8.92 -2.67
C PRO A 282 19.45 9.26 -2.07
N GLU A 283 18.84 10.33 -2.56
CA GLU A 283 17.53 10.83 -2.13
C GLU A 283 16.42 9.83 -2.47
N SER A 284 16.45 9.22 -3.67
CA SER A 284 15.48 8.17 -4.04
C SER A 284 15.62 6.92 -3.17
N ARG A 285 16.86 6.55 -2.81
CA ARG A 285 17.11 5.40 -1.94
C ARG A 285 16.62 5.67 -0.53
N LYS A 286 16.90 6.87 -0.01
CA LYS A 286 16.40 7.30 1.30
C LYS A 286 14.88 7.32 1.32
N TRP A 287 14.24 7.97 0.35
CA TRP A 287 12.78 8.02 0.23
C TRP A 287 12.15 6.61 0.19
N LEU A 288 12.70 5.69 -0.61
CA LEU A 288 12.23 4.30 -0.64
C LEU A 288 12.44 3.58 0.69
N SER A 289 13.58 3.77 1.37
CA SER A 289 13.82 3.13 2.67
C SER A 289 12.89 3.69 3.75
N ASP A 290 12.66 5.00 3.71
CA ASP A 290 11.86 5.73 4.68
C ASP A 290 10.40 5.22 4.72
N MET A 291 9.86 4.70 3.60
CA MET A 291 8.53 4.07 3.54
C MET A 291 8.36 2.84 4.45
N PHE A 292 9.45 2.14 4.80
CA PHE A 292 9.37 0.85 5.51
C PHE A 292 9.71 0.93 7.00
N GLY A 293 9.59 2.12 7.61
CA GLY A 293 9.85 2.30 9.05
C GLY A 293 9.01 1.37 9.92
N ASP A 294 7.70 1.31 9.67
CA ASP A 294 6.75 0.52 10.46
C ASP A 294 6.94 -0.98 10.21
N VAL A 295 7.23 -1.37 8.97
CA VAL A 295 7.54 -2.78 8.64
C VAL A 295 8.86 -3.22 9.30
N ARG A 296 9.87 -2.34 9.39
CA ARG A 296 11.10 -2.65 10.14
C ARG A 296 10.83 -2.81 11.64
N MET A 297 9.99 -1.95 12.22
CA MET A 297 9.53 -2.10 13.60
C MET A 297 8.88 -3.48 13.80
N LEU A 298 7.91 -3.84 12.95
CA LEU A 298 7.28 -5.17 12.98
C LEU A 298 8.30 -6.31 12.84
N ALA A 299 9.27 -6.18 11.94
CA ALA A 299 10.31 -7.19 11.74
C ALA A 299 11.22 -7.36 12.97
N HIS A 300 11.46 -6.29 13.73
CA HIS A 300 12.14 -6.35 15.01
C HIS A 300 11.28 -7.01 16.09
N ASP A 301 10.03 -6.55 16.26
CA ASP A 301 9.09 -7.05 17.26
C ASP A 301 8.82 -8.56 17.12
N THR A 302 8.80 -9.06 15.88
CA THR A 302 8.51 -10.46 15.58
C THR A 302 9.75 -11.36 15.45
N GLY A 303 10.95 -10.80 15.64
CA GLY A 303 12.21 -11.52 15.53
C GLY A 303 12.64 -11.87 14.09
N LEU A 304 11.97 -11.33 13.06
CA LEU A 304 12.34 -11.54 11.65
C LEU A 304 13.66 -10.85 11.27
N MET A 305 14.18 -9.94 12.11
CA MET A 305 15.45 -9.24 11.86
C MET A 305 16.62 -9.70 12.76
N GLU A 306 16.45 -10.79 13.52
CA GLU A 306 17.46 -11.32 14.47
C GLU A 306 18.69 -11.93 13.77
N THR A 307 18.51 -12.53 12.59
CA THR A 307 19.60 -13.23 11.90
C THR A 307 20.44 -12.29 11.03
N ARG A 308 21.72 -12.65 10.85
CA ARG A 308 22.63 -11.91 9.95
C ARG A 308 22.14 -11.95 8.50
N SER A 309 21.60 -13.08 8.06
CA SER A 309 21.04 -13.26 6.71
C SER A 309 19.82 -12.37 6.46
N ALA A 310 18.92 -12.25 7.44
CA ALA A 310 17.80 -11.32 7.35
C ALA A 310 18.28 -9.88 7.19
N ARG A 311 19.16 -9.40 8.09
CA ARG A 311 19.73 -8.04 7.98
C ARG A 311 20.46 -7.80 6.67
N LEU A 312 21.18 -8.80 6.16
CA LEU A 312 21.82 -8.72 4.85
C LEU A 312 20.78 -8.57 3.73
N MET A 313 19.68 -9.31 3.79
CA MET A 313 18.61 -9.20 2.79
C MET A 313 17.98 -7.80 2.77
N TRP A 314 17.73 -7.18 3.93
CA TRP A 314 17.28 -5.79 4.01
C TRP A 314 18.24 -4.81 3.31
N ARG A 315 19.55 -4.97 3.53
CA ARG A 315 20.59 -4.16 2.87
C ARG A 315 20.66 -4.41 1.36
N LEU A 316 20.57 -5.68 0.93
CA LEU A 316 20.56 -6.04 -0.49
C LEU A 316 19.34 -5.45 -1.22
N CYS A 317 18.19 -5.42 -0.54
CA CYS A 317 16.97 -4.79 -1.03
C CYS A 317 17.03 -3.25 -0.98
N LYS A 318 18.03 -2.68 -0.29
CA LYS A 318 18.24 -1.24 -0.07
C LYS A 318 17.04 -0.57 0.59
N ILE A 319 16.47 -1.26 1.58
CA ILE A 319 15.33 -0.79 2.39
C ILE A 319 15.64 -0.93 3.90
N ASP A 320 16.91 -1.13 4.25
CA ASP A 320 17.38 -1.03 5.61
C ASP A 320 17.38 0.43 6.09
N GLY A 321 17.25 0.62 7.40
CA GLY A 321 17.13 1.93 8.01
C GLY A 321 16.67 1.82 9.47
N LYS A 322 16.36 2.95 10.07
CA LYS A 322 15.83 2.98 11.44
C LYS A 322 14.39 2.46 11.46
N PRO A 323 14.01 1.57 12.41
CA PRO A 323 12.61 1.23 12.63
C PRO A 323 11.85 2.42 13.23
N SER A 324 10.55 2.50 12.95
CA SER A 324 9.66 3.42 13.64
C SER A 324 9.59 3.08 15.15
N ARG A 325 9.36 4.08 15.99
CA ARG A 325 9.14 3.92 17.44
C ARG A 325 7.72 3.50 17.78
N TYR A 326 6.77 3.92 16.96
CA TYR A 326 5.38 3.55 17.03
C TYR A 326 4.79 3.61 15.62
N ARG A 327 3.67 2.93 15.43
CA ARG A 327 2.96 2.87 14.15
C ARG A 327 2.55 4.26 13.68
N SER A 328 2.80 4.58 12.42
CA SER A 328 2.60 5.90 11.80
C SER A 328 3.45 7.03 12.41
N GLU A 329 4.66 6.74 12.92
CA GLU A 329 5.61 7.78 13.35
C GLU A 329 5.83 8.80 12.21
N PRO A 330 5.52 10.10 12.42
CA PRO A 330 5.76 11.12 11.40
C PRO A 330 7.24 11.27 11.13
N GLN A 331 7.63 11.30 9.86
CA GLN A 331 9.00 11.63 9.48
C GLN A 331 9.24 13.12 9.63
N ARG A 332 9.87 13.50 10.74
CA ARG A 332 10.20 14.90 11.06
C ARG A 332 11.47 15.39 10.38
N GLN A 333 12.22 14.51 9.70
CA GLN A 333 13.35 14.94 8.90
C GLN A 333 12.83 15.45 7.55
N HIS A 334 12.54 16.76 7.48
CA HIS A 334 12.54 17.44 6.20
C HIS A 334 13.86 17.09 5.51
N LEU A 335 13.78 16.48 4.32
CA LEU A 335 14.90 16.51 3.39
C LEU A 335 15.31 17.98 3.31
N ALA A 336 16.55 18.28 3.73
CA ALA A 336 17.04 19.64 3.85
C ALA A 336 16.63 20.44 2.60
N ALA A 337 15.95 21.57 2.82
CA ALA A 337 15.64 22.48 1.74
C ALA A 337 16.94 22.75 0.98
N VAL A 338 16.92 22.52 -0.34
CA VAL A 338 18.00 22.99 -1.22
C VAL A 338 18.17 24.47 -0.90
N PRO A 339 19.36 24.95 -0.52
CA PRO A 339 19.55 26.37 -0.26
C PRO A 339 19.16 27.12 -1.53
N ALA A 340 18.23 28.07 -1.39
CA ALA A 340 17.89 28.97 -2.46
C ALA A 340 19.19 29.68 -2.89
N ALA A 341 19.51 29.59 -4.18
CA ALA A 341 20.61 30.33 -4.79
C ALA A 341 20.24 31.80 -4.93
#